data_AF-A0A1G4E7V9-F1
#
_entry.id   AF-A0A1G4E7V9-F1
#
_cell.length_a   1.000
_cell.length_b   1.000
_cell.length_c   1.000
_cell.angle_alpha   90.00
_cell.angle_beta   90.00
_cell.angle_gamma   90.00
#
_symmetry.space_group_name_H-M   'P 1'
#
loop_
_entity.id
_entity.type
_entity.pdbx_description
1 polymer ?
#
loop_
_entity_poly.entity_id
_entity_poly.type
_entity_poly.pdbx_seq_one_letter_code
_entity_poly.pdbx_strand_id
1 'polypeptide(L)'
;MSGGNDRLKEQYFTKFDKDKGINDNDVQDILDEHTTTDNILQNWGRLLAKNFIDTYYECEIRDYDFPFDYLNEWINNKKNVYLSTENDCSKIDLWDNYIEKLWKKLEESRENCKRCTRSTTKYICDNNTAFPQSDQQISTPSSKASGTTIFVSLLGASTTLFIILYKFTPFRAWLRRQINKCKELKKSKSKDKISNLVKYSEKNQENVDNTIFYHSLYR
;
A
#
# COMPACT_ATOMS: atom_id res chain seq x y z
N MET A 1 -15.97 4.40 22.29
CA MET A 1 -16.31 4.13 20.88
C MET A 1 -15.05 3.85 20.04
N SER A 2 -14.11 3.01 20.52
CA SER A 2 -12.77 2.85 19.92
C SER A 2 -12.67 1.79 18.80
N GLY A 3 -13.57 0.79 18.78
CA GLY A 3 -13.39 -0.40 17.92
C GLY A 3 -13.68 -0.22 16.42
N GLY A 4 -14.13 0.97 15.99
CA GLY A 4 -14.43 1.23 14.57
C GLY A 4 -13.18 1.41 13.71
N ASN A 5 -12.19 2.12 14.25
CA ASN A 5 -10.95 2.45 13.54
C ASN A 5 -10.06 1.21 13.36
N ASP A 6 -9.92 0.41 14.41
CA ASP A 6 -9.12 -0.83 14.41
C ASP A 6 -9.65 -1.85 13.38
N ARG A 7 -10.98 -1.97 13.27
CA ARG A 7 -11.62 -2.88 12.32
C ARG A 7 -11.45 -2.42 10.87
N LEU A 8 -11.36 -1.12 10.61
CA LEU A 8 -11.13 -0.58 9.27
C LEU A 8 -9.68 -0.83 8.85
N LYS A 9 -8.72 -0.52 9.73
CA LYS A 9 -7.30 -0.80 9.54
C LYS A 9 -7.02 -2.27 9.22
N GLU A 10 -7.63 -3.18 9.97
CA GLU A 10 -7.50 -4.63 9.74
C GLU A 10 -8.00 -5.04 8.33
N GLN A 11 -9.05 -4.39 7.82
CA GLN A 11 -9.53 -4.62 6.46
C GLN A 11 -8.53 -4.16 5.41
N TYR A 12 -7.85 -3.04 5.63
CA TYR A 12 -6.76 -2.58 4.75
C TYR A 12 -5.58 -3.53 4.80
N PHE A 13 -5.14 -3.97 5.98
CA PHE A 13 -4.02 -4.91 6.09
C PHE A 13 -4.33 -6.23 5.37
N THR A 14 -5.54 -6.77 5.59
CA THR A 14 -6.04 -7.94 4.87
C THR A 14 -6.16 -7.71 3.36
N LYS A 15 -6.45 -6.49 2.90
CA LYS A 15 -6.45 -6.12 1.48
C LYS A 15 -5.02 -6.11 0.95
N PHE A 16 -4.09 -5.49 1.67
CA PHE A 16 -2.70 -5.32 1.27
C PHE A 16 -1.93 -6.63 1.17
N ASP A 17 -2.24 -7.61 2.04
CA ASP A 17 -1.65 -8.95 1.98
C ASP A 17 -2.14 -9.79 0.79
N LYS A 18 -3.21 -9.37 0.11
CA LYS A 18 -3.78 -10.13 -1.02
C LYS A 18 -3.16 -9.67 -2.34
N ASP A 19 -2.60 -10.62 -3.08
CA ASP A 19 -2.26 -10.38 -4.48
C ASP A 19 -3.54 -10.40 -5.34
N LYS A 20 -4.15 -9.22 -5.49
CA LYS A 20 -5.25 -9.01 -6.46
C LYS A 20 -4.77 -7.99 -7.47
N GLY A 21 -4.29 -8.51 -8.59
CA GLY A 21 -3.57 -7.75 -9.61
C GLY A 21 -4.34 -6.55 -10.16
N ILE A 22 -3.60 -5.44 -10.24
CA ILE A 22 -3.69 -4.49 -11.34
C ILE A 22 -2.34 -4.63 -12.06
N ASN A 23 -2.38 -4.98 -13.35
CA ASN A 23 -1.25 -4.76 -14.24
C ASN A 23 -1.29 -3.27 -14.58
N ASP A 24 -0.59 -2.48 -13.78
CA ASP A 24 -0.28 -1.11 -14.12
C ASP A 24 1.11 -1.13 -14.76
N ASN A 25 1.19 -0.77 -16.04
CA ASN A 25 2.44 -0.83 -16.80
C ASN A 25 3.50 0.09 -16.17
N ASP A 26 3.08 1.23 -15.58
CA ASP A 26 3.97 2.14 -14.86
C ASP A 26 4.63 1.46 -13.65
N VAL A 27 3.87 0.60 -12.96
CA VAL A 27 4.38 -0.16 -11.81
C VAL A 27 5.34 -1.24 -12.27
N GLN A 28 5.05 -1.87 -13.41
CA GLN A 28 5.91 -2.92 -13.94
C GLN A 28 7.28 -2.36 -14.34
N ASP A 29 7.32 -1.19 -14.99
CA ASP A 29 8.58 -0.52 -15.35
C ASP A 29 9.40 -0.14 -14.09
N ILE A 30 8.74 0.40 -13.06
CA ILE A 30 9.41 0.72 -11.78
C ILE A 30 9.97 -0.53 -11.09
N LEU A 31 9.24 -1.64 -11.13
CA LEU A 31 9.67 -2.92 -10.54
C LEU A 31 10.78 -3.59 -11.35
N ASP A 32 10.76 -3.47 -12.68
CA ASP A 32 11.76 -4.09 -13.56
C ASP A 32 13.11 -3.37 -13.46
N GLU A 33 13.12 -2.06 -13.21
CA GLU A 33 14.34 -1.30 -12.89
C GLU A 33 14.83 -1.48 -11.43
N HIS A 34 14.03 -2.12 -10.58
CA HIS A 34 14.30 -2.26 -9.16
C HIS A 34 14.19 -3.73 -8.75
N THR A 35 15.28 -4.46 -8.96
CA THR A 35 15.38 -5.89 -8.67
C THR A 35 16.24 -6.16 -7.42
N THR A 36 15.90 -7.22 -6.70
CA THR A 36 16.69 -7.77 -5.60
C THR A 36 16.74 -9.29 -5.73
N THR A 37 17.79 -9.93 -5.21
CA THR A 37 17.89 -11.39 -5.13
C THR A 37 17.12 -11.95 -3.93
N ASP A 38 16.66 -11.10 -3.01
CA ASP A 38 15.85 -11.49 -1.87
C ASP A 38 14.38 -11.69 -2.28
N ASN A 39 13.93 -12.94 -2.31
CA ASN A 39 12.57 -13.30 -2.73
C ASN A 39 11.47 -12.71 -1.82
N ILE A 40 11.76 -12.52 -0.52
CA ILE A 40 10.80 -11.95 0.43
C ILE A 40 10.60 -10.48 0.10
N LEU A 41 11.70 -9.74 -0.04
CA LEU A 41 11.68 -8.33 -0.42
C LEU A 41 11.06 -8.14 -1.79
N GLN A 42 11.39 -8.97 -2.79
CA GLN A 42 10.79 -8.89 -4.12
C GLN A 42 9.26 -9.07 -4.07
N ASN A 43 8.77 -10.05 -3.32
CA ASN A 43 7.33 -10.27 -3.17
C ASN A 43 6.65 -9.09 -2.44
N TRP A 44 7.24 -8.58 -1.37
CA TRP A 44 6.69 -7.44 -0.65
C TRP A 44 6.79 -6.12 -1.43
N GLY A 45 7.84 -5.92 -2.22
CA GLY A 45 7.96 -4.77 -3.12
C GLY A 45 6.86 -4.76 -4.17
N ARG A 46 6.54 -5.92 -4.76
CA ARG A 46 5.41 -6.06 -5.68
C ARG A 46 4.07 -5.73 -5.00
N LEU A 47 3.86 -6.21 -3.77
CA LEU A 47 2.64 -5.88 -3.01
C LEU A 47 2.59 -4.40 -2.65
N LEU A 48 3.70 -3.81 -2.22
CA LEU A 48 3.83 -2.38 -1.96
C LEU A 48 3.39 -1.57 -3.18
N ALA A 49 4.01 -1.80 -4.34
CA ALA A 49 3.73 -1.00 -5.52
C ALA A 49 2.26 -1.07 -5.95
N LYS A 50 1.67 -2.27 -5.94
CA LYS A 50 0.24 -2.47 -6.21
C LYS A 50 -0.64 -1.71 -5.22
N ASN A 51 -0.38 -1.88 -3.92
CA ASN A 51 -1.17 -1.27 -2.87
C ASN A 51 -1.01 0.25 -2.84
N PHE A 52 0.16 0.78 -3.18
CA PHE A 52 0.41 2.21 -3.30
C PHE A 52 -0.47 2.81 -4.40
N ILE A 53 -0.50 2.21 -5.58
CA ILE A 53 -1.35 2.66 -6.70
C ILE A 53 -2.83 2.57 -6.35
N ASP A 54 -3.26 1.44 -5.78
CA ASP A 54 -4.65 1.26 -5.36
C ASP A 54 -5.07 2.31 -4.33
N THR A 55 -4.17 2.64 -3.40
CA THR A 55 -4.40 3.62 -2.34
C THR A 55 -4.43 5.03 -2.92
N TYR A 56 -3.53 5.34 -3.85
CA TYR A 56 -3.50 6.62 -4.57
C TYR A 56 -4.84 6.92 -5.25
N TYR A 57 -5.33 5.97 -6.07
CA TYR A 57 -6.64 6.13 -6.72
C TYR A 57 -7.81 6.18 -5.74
N GLU A 58 -7.71 5.48 -4.61
CA GLU A 58 -8.74 5.53 -3.57
C GLU A 58 -8.80 6.93 -2.92
N CYS A 59 -7.65 7.52 -2.61
CA CYS A 59 -7.55 8.87 -2.04
C CYS A 59 -8.05 9.95 -3.00
N GLU A 60 -7.74 9.87 -4.30
CA GLU A 60 -8.29 10.78 -5.32
C GLU A 60 -9.83 10.82 -5.34
N ILE A 61 -10.49 9.70 -5.03
CA ILE A 61 -11.95 9.59 -5.11
C ILE A 61 -12.64 10.05 -3.82
N ARG A 62 -11.97 9.90 -2.68
CA ARG A 62 -12.63 9.86 -1.37
C ARG A 62 -12.24 10.98 -0.41
N ASP A 63 -11.14 11.69 -0.69
CA ASP A 63 -10.63 12.81 0.12
C ASP A 63 -10.52 12.49 1.64
N TYR A 64 -9.95 11.32 1.96
CA TYR A 64 -9.53 10.99 3.32
C TYR A 64 -8.16 10.28 3.34
N ASP A 65 -7.40 10.56 4.41
CA ASP A 65 -5.93 10.39 4.43
C ASP A 65 -5.46 9.10 5.12
N PHE A 66 -6.34 8.48 5.92
CA PHE A 66 -6.05 7.25 6.65
C PHE A 66 -5.56 6.07 5.79
N PRO A 67 -5.90 5.91 4.49
CA PRO A 67 -5.41 4.78 3.69
C PRO A 67 -3.88 4.75 3.55
N PHE A 68 -3.22 5.90 3.37
CA PHE A 68 -1.76 5.97 3.30
C PHE A 68 -1.10 5.82 4.68
N ASP A 69 -1.76 6.25 5.76
CA ASP A 69 -1.31 5.98 7.12
C ASP A 69 -1.28 4.47 7.39
N TYR A 70 -2.34 3.76 7.00
CA TYR A 70 -2.39 2.30 7.12
C TYR A 70 -1.37 1.61 6.21
N LEU A 71 -1.12 2.11 5.00
CA LEU A 71 -0.11 1.54 4.12
C LEU A 71 1.30 1.70 4.69
N ASN A 72 1.61 2.88 5.24
CA ASN A 72 2.87 3.14 5.94
C ASN A 72 3.06 2.19 7.12
N GLU A 73 2.03 2.03 7.94
CA GLU A 73 2.09 1.15 9.09
C GLU A 73 2.23 -0.32 8.68
N TRP A 74 1.51 -0.75 7.64
CA TRP A 74 1.63 -2.10 7.09
C TRP A 74 3.06 -2.38 6.62
N ILE A 75 3.70 -1.45 5.91
CA ILE A 75 5.11 -1.59 5.49
C ILE A 75 6.06 -1.62 6.69
N ASN A 76 5.86 -0.79 7.70
CA ASN A 76 6.67 -0.82 8.92
C ASN A 76 6.53 -2.17 9.65
N ASN A 77 5.34 -2.75 9.68
CA ASN A 77 5.13 -4.10 10.24
C ASN A 77 5.88 -5.16 9.43
N LYS A 78 5.90 -5.06 8.09
CA LYS A 78 6.73 -5.95 7.26
C LYS A 78 8.23 -5.76 7.53
N LYS A 79 8.71 -4.52 7.73
CA LYS A 79 10.11 -4.22 8.11
C LYS A 79 10.47 -4.93 9.41
N ASN A 80 9.62 -4.81 10.42
CA ASN A 80 9.84 -5.42 11.72
C ASN A 80 9.92 -6.96 11.62
N VAL A 81 9.00 -7.57 10.84
CA VAL A 81 9.04 -9.03 10.59
C VAL A 81 10.32 -9.43 9.87
N TYR A 82 10.72 -8.68 8.84
CA TYR A 82 11.96 -8.92 8.09
C TYR A 82 13.19 -8.97 8.98
N LEU A 83 13.33 -7.94 9.83
CA LEU A 83 14.49 -7.76 10.70
C LEU A 83 14.47 -8.69 11.93
N SER A 84 13.29 -9.16 12.36
CA SER A 84 13.15 -10.02 13.54
C SER A 84 13.74 -11.43 13.39
N THR A 85 14.04 -11.87 12.16
CA THR A 85 14.56 -13.23 11.92
C THR A 85 16.04 -13.38 12.25
N GLU A 86 16.86 -12.36 11.94
CA GLU A 86 18.24 -12.19 12.38
C GLU A 86 18.49 -10.68 12.40
N ASN A 87 18.96 -10.13 13.52
CA ASN A 87 19.23 -8.69 13.67
C ASN A 87 20.50 -8.26 12.90
N ASP A 88 20.68 -8.69 11.65
CA ASP A 88 21.84 -8.38 10.81
C ASP A 88 21.67 -7.04 10.09
N CYS A 89 22.66 -6.16 10.24
CA CYS A 89 22.76 -4.90 9.53
C CYS A 89 22.64 -5.02 8.01
N SER A 90 23.12 -6.13 7.43
CA SER A 90 23.00 -6.41 6.00
C SER A 90 21.53 -6.46 5.54
N LYS A 91 20.61 -6.88 6.42
CA LYS A 91 19.16 -6.88 6.11
C LYS A 91 18.58 -5.47 6.12
N ILE A 92 19.05 -4.58 7.00
CA ILE A 92 18.65 -3.16 6.95
C ILE A 92 19.06 -2.58 5.61
N ASP A 93 20.31 -2.80 5.19
CA ASP A 93 20.80 -2.30 3.92
C ASP A 93 20.00 -2.84 2.74
N LEU A 94 19.64 -4.12 2.74
CA LEU A 94 18.78 -4.72 1.72
C LEU A 94 17.38 -4.07 1.70
N TRP A 95 16.78 -3.86 2.88
CA TRP A 95 15.47 -3.23 2.99
C TRP A 95 15.50 -1.78 2.48
N ASP A 96 16.45 -0.97 2.98
CA ASP A 96 16.54 0.45 2.66
C ASP A 96 16.92 0.65 1.19
N ASN A 97 17.80 -0.20 0.64
CA ASN A 97 18.15 -0.14 -0.78
C ASN A 97 17.03 -0.59 -1.72
N TYR A 98 16.07 -1.37 -1.24
CA TYR A 98 15.01 -1.92 -2.08
C TYR A 98 13.64 -1.31 -1.79
N ILE A 99 13.06 -1.56 -0.61
CA ILE A 99 11.70 -1.14 -0.26
C ILE A 99 11.61 0.38 -0.11
N GLU A 100 12.55 1.03 0.57
CA GLU A 100 12.49 2.48 0.80
C GLU A 100 12.75 3.26 -0.51
N LYS A 101 13.68 2.79 -1.34
CA LYS A 101 13.89 3.34 -2.69
C LYS A 101 12.68 3.12 -3.60
N LEU A 102 12.05 1.95 -3.55
CA LEU A 102 10.83 1.66 -4.31
C LEU A 102 9.70 2.62 -3.90
N TRP A 103 9.46 2.82 -2.60
CA TRP A 103 8.46 3.78 -2.14
C TRP A 103 8.75 5.19 -2.70
N LYS A 104 10.01 5.63 -2.62
CA LYS A 104 10.41 6.94 -3.14
C LYS A 104 10.13 7.09 -4.64
N LYS A 105 10.47 6.09 -5.45
CA LYS A 105 10.14 6.10 -6.89
C LYS A 105 8.62 6.17 -7.14
N LEU A 106 7.83 5.43 -6.35
CA LEU A 106 6.38 5.46 -6.46
C LEU A 106 5.81 6.84 -6.11
N GLU A 107 6.34 7.48 -5.08
CA GLU A 107 5.98 8.85 -4.70
C GLU A 107 6.35 9.86 -5.79
N GLU A 108 7.57 9.78 -6.33
CA GLU A 108 8.04 10.64 -7.43
C GLU A 108 7.23 10.46 -8.72
N SER A 109 6.73 9.25 -8.99
CA SER A 109 5.90 8.95 -10.17
C SER A 109 4.49 9.55 -10.12
N ARG A 110 4.08 10.11 -8.97
CA ARG A 110 2.73 10.63 -8.74
C ARG A 110 2.80 12.11 -8.36
N GLU A 111 2.60 12.96 -9.37
CA GLU A 111 2.55 14.40 -9.19
C GLU A 111 1.53 14.79 -8.10
N ASN A 112 1.92 15.72 -7.22
CA ASN A 112 1.09 16.33 -6.20
C ASN A 112 0.58 15.38 -5.07
N CYS A 113 1.14 14.17 -4.91
CA CYS A 113 0.76 13.32 -3.78
C CYS A 113 1.41 13.74 -2.45
N LYS A 114 0.99 14.87 -1.87
CA LYS A 114 1.47 15.32 -0.55
C LYS A 114 1.17 14.36 0.61
N ARG A 115 0.21 13.44 0.39
CA ARG A 115 -0.30 12.49 1.38
C ARG A 115 0.33 11.09 1.25
N CYS A 116 1.19 10.88 0.24
CA CYS A 116 1.90 9.62 0.00
C CYS A 116 3.22 9.51 0.80
N THR A 117 3.55 10.50 1.62
CA THR A 117 4.85 10.61 2.28
C THR A 117 5.17 9.36 3.10
N ARG A 118 6.39 8.84 2.91
CA ARG A 118 6.90 7.71 3.69
C ARG A 118 7.17 8.12 5.14
N SER A 119 6.60 7.38 6.09
CA SER A 119 6.92 7.46 7.53
C SER A 119 7.51 6.14 8.02
N THR A 120 8.85 6.08 8.09
CA THR A 120 9.61 4.87 8.43
C THR A 120 10.33 5.02 9.77
N THR A 121 10.38 3.95 10.55
CA THR A 121 11.29 3.87 11.70
C THR A 121 12.70 3.67 11.20
N LYS A 122 13.61 4.58 11.58
CA LYS A 122 15.04 4.42 11.29
C LYS A 122 15.61 3.34 12.18
N TYR A 123 16.51 2.53 11.63
CA TYR A 123 17.27 1.55 12.38
C TYR A 123 18.74 1.96 12.36
N ILE A 124 19.40 1.87 13.51
CA ILE A 124 20.84 2.08 13.65
C ILE A 124 21.51 0.72 13.80
N CYS A 125 22.70 0.62 13.25
CA CYS A 125 23.58 -0.52 13.35
C CYS A 125 24.66 -0.29 14.40
N ASP A 126 24.74 -1.19 15.37
CA ASP A 126 25.86 -1.28 16.32
C ASP A 126 26.33 -2.73 16.43
N ASN A 127 27.63 -2.98 16.22
CA ASN A 127 28.23 -4.31 16.23
C ASN A 127 27.43 -5.36 15.42
N ASN A 128 27.07 -5.02 14.17
CA ASN A 128 26.24 -5.82 13.26
C ASN A 128 24.84 -6.15 13.78
N THR A 129 24.40 -5.49 14.86
CA THR A 129 23.07 -5.65 15.45
C THR A 129 22.20 -4.44 15.12
N ALA A 130 21.03 -4.73 14.54
CA ALA A 130 20.01 -3.74 14.19
C ALA A 130 19.17 -3.31 15.41
N PHE A 131 19.04 -2.00 15.64
CA PHE A 131 18.16 -1.44 16.67
C PHE A 131 17.30 -0.30 16.14
N PRO A 132 16.01 -0.19 16.51
CA PRO A 132 15.22 0.98 16.16
C PRO A 132 15.80 2.22 16.83
N GLN A 133 16.03 3.27 16.05
CA GLN A 133 16.51 4.56 16.53
C GLN A 133 15.42 5.18 17.41
N SER A 134 15.67 5.26 18.72
CA SER A 134 14.86 6.08 19.61
C SER A 134 15.24 7.54 19.41
N ASP A 135 14.26 8.42 19.20
CA ASP A 135 14.45 9.87 19.24
C ASP A 135 14.77 10.31 20.68
N GLN A 136 16.00 10.09 21.14
CA GLN A 136 16.51 10.64 22.39
C GLN A 136 17.88 11.29 22.16
N GLN A 137 17.90 12.62 22.16
CA GLN A 137 19.12 13.38 22.39
C GLN A 137 19.46 13.35 23.89
N ILE A 138 20.66 12.81 24.19
CA ILE A 138 21.63 13.24 25.23
C ILE A 138 21.07 13.52 26.65
N SER A 139 21.29 12.57 27.57
CA SER A 139 22.02 12.73 28.86
C SER A 139 21.68 11.59 29.82
N THR A 140 22.63 10.71 30.13
CA THR A 140 22.64 9.84 31.34
C THR A 140 22.73 10.68 32.63
N PRO A 141 22.45 10.17 33.87
CA PRO A 141 22.49 8.75 34.27
C PRO A 141 21.42 8.21 35.27
N SER A 142 21.27 6.89 35.25
CA SER A 142 21.15 5.95 36.38
C SER A 142 19.81 5.72 37.15
N SER A 143 19.43 4.42 37.14
CA SER A 143 18.71 3.63 38.17
C SER A 143 17.16 3.74 38.20
N LYS A 144 16.34 2.69 38.40
CA LYS A 144 16.49 1.31 38.91
C LYS A 144 15.47 0.36 38.24
N ALA A 145 15.78 -0.92 38.30
CA ALA A 145 14.95 -2.04 37.90
C ALA A 145 13.68 -2.21 38.75
N SER A 146 12.64 -2.80 38.15
CA SER A 146 11.67 -3.66 38.83
C SER A 146 10.98 -4.57 37.82
N GLY A 147 11.15 -5.88 37.99
CA GLY A 147 10.45 -6.90 37.22
C GLY A 147 9.08 -7.20 37.79
N THR A 148 8.18 -7.71 36.94
CA THR A 148 7.02 -8.48 37.38
C THR A 148 6.55 -9.38 36.23
N THR A 149 6.53 -10.68 36.50
CA THR A 149 6.01 -11.76 35.63
C THR A 149 4.52 -11.93 35.88
N ILE A 150 3.73 -12.15 34.81
CA ILE A 150 2.30 -12.54 34.91
C ILE A 150 2.11 -13.88 34.18
N PHE A 151 1.68 -14.89 34.92
CA PHE A 151 1.23 -16.19 34.43
C PHE A 151 -0.18 -16.08 33.82
N VAL A 152 -0.42 -16.71 32.66
CA VAL A 152 -1.74 -16.77 31.99
C VAL A 152 -2.30 -18.20 32.09
N SER A 153 -3.57 -18.32 32.50
CA SER A 153 -4.32 -19.59 32.56
C SER A 153 -5.07 -19.87 31.25
N LEU A 154 -4.92 -21.08 30.70
CA LEU A 154 -5.09 -21.40 29.28
C LEU A 154 -6.44 -22.06 28.88
N LEU A 155 -7.49 -22.00 29.70
CA LEU A 155 -8.71 -22.79 29.44
C LEU A 155 -9.98 -22.01 29.07
N GLY A 156 -9.94 -20.67 29.03
CA GLY A 156 -11.10 -19.82 28.67
C GLY A 156 -11.23 -19.45 27.18
N ALA A 157 -10.21 -19.73 26.34
CA ALA A 157 -10.12 -19.15 25.00
C ALA A 157 -10.86 -19.93 23.90
N SER A 158 -11.18 -21.22 24.10
CA SER A 158 -11.73 -22.05 23.02
C SER A 158 -13.24 -21.87 22.79
N THR A 159 -14.02 -21.51 23.81
CA THR A 159 -15.49 -21.43 23.69
C THR A 159 -15.99 -20.13 23.06
N THR A 160 -15.24 -19.03 23.21
CA THR A 160 -15.55 -17.72 22.59
C THR A 160 -15.30 -17.69 21.08
N LEU A 161 -14.35 -18.47 20.57
CA LEU A 161 -13.98 -18.51 19.14
C LEU A 161 -15.11 -19.04 18.25
N PHE A 162 -15.85 -20.06 18.71
CA PHE A 162 -16.94 -20.66 17.93
C PHE A 162 -18.19 -19.76 17.83
N ILE A 163 -18.48 -18.95 18.85
CA ILE A 163 -19.63 -18.02 18.86
C ILE A 163 -19.43 -16.88 17.86
N ILE A 164 -18.18 -16.42 17.72
CA ILE A 164 -17.82 -15.38 16.76
C ILE A 164 -18.07 -15.89 15.34
N LEU A 165 -17.55 -17.06 14.95
CA LEU A 165 -17.65 -17.57 13.58
C LEU A 165 -19.09 -17.86 13.09
N TYR A 166 -19.98 -18.32 13.98
CA TYR A 166 -21.38 -18.62 13.64
C TYR A 166 -22.18 -17.36 13.21
N LYS A 167 -21.83 -16.17 13.70
CA LYS A 167 -22.56 -14.92 13.40
C LYS A 167 -22.16 -14.25 12.08
N PHE A 168 -21.18 -14.78 11.33
CA PHE A 168 -20.64 -14.17 10.10
C PHE A 168 -21.27 -14.64 8.79
N THR A 169 -22.25 -15.54 8.81
CA THR A 169 -22.93 -16.02 7.60
C THR A 169 -23.68 -14.91 6.82
N PRO A 170 -24.42 -13.96 7.44
CA PRO A 170 -25.09 -12.90 6.68
C PRO A 170 -24.13 -11.83 6.11
N PHE A 171 -22.91 -11.70 6.66
CA PHE A 171 -21.93 -10.70 6.21
C PHE A 171 -21.32 -11.05 4.83
N ARG A 172 -21.17 -12.34 4.52
CA ARG A 172 -20.70 -12.80 3.20
C ARG A 172 -21.63 -12.38 2.06
N ALA A 173 -22.93 -12.27 2.33
CA ALA A 173 -23.92 -11.82 1.33
C ALA A 173 -23.82 -10.30 1.10
N TRP A 174 -23.68 -9.51 2.16
CA TRP A 174 -23.51 -8.06 2.07
C TRP A 174 -22.18 -7.68 1.39
N LEU A 175 -21.07 -8.36 1.73
CA LEU A 175 -19.76 -8.10 1.13
C LEU A 175 -19.75 -8.40 -0.37
N ARG A 176 -20.37 -9.50 -0.81
CA ARG A 176 -20.52 -9.80 -2.25
C ARG A 176 -21.32 -8.73 -2.99
N ARG A 177 -22.36 -8.19 -2.36
CA ARG A 177 -23.17 -7.09 -2.93
C ARG A 177 -22.36 -5.81 -3.11
N GLN A 178 -21.49 -5.48 -2.15
CA GLN A 178 -20.63 -4.29 -2.26
C GLN A 178 -19.50 -4.46 -3.28
N ILE A 179 -18.91 -5.65 -3.37
CA ILE A 179 -17.89 -5.95 -4.40
C ILE A 179 -18.47 -5.81 -5.81
N ASN A 180 -19.70 -6.27 -6.04
CA ASN A 180 -20.36 -6.14 -7.34
C ASN A 180 -20.65 -4.66 -7.69
N LYS A 181 -21.02 -3.83 -6.70
CA LYS A 181 -21.19 -2.38 -6.93
C LYS A 181 -19.89 -1.67 -7.32
N CYS A 182 -18.77 -2.03 -6.68
CA CYS A 182 -17.46 -1.48 -7.06
C CYS A 182 -17.01 -1.94 -8.46
N LYS A 183 -17.35 -3.16 -8.87
CA LYS A 183 -17.07 -3.66 -10.22
C LYS A 183 -17.83 -2.88 -11.29
N GLU A 184 -19.11 -2.59 -11.06
CA GLU A 184 -19.94 -1.82 -12.00
C GLU A 184 -19.45 -0.37 -12.13
N LEU A 185 -19.03 0.26 -11.03
CA LEU A 185 -18.46 1.62 -11.05
C LEU A 185 -17.10 1.70 -11.77
N LYS A 186 -16.25 0.68 -11.62
CA LYS A 186 -14.99 0.60 -12.38
C LYS A 186 -15.27 0.41 -13.89
N LYS A 187 -16.28 -0.39 -14.24
CA LYS A 187 -16.70 -0.63 -15.62
C LYS A 187 -17.30 0.62 -16.27
N SER A 188 -18.09 1.41 -15.54
CA SER A 188 -18.64 2.67 -16.05
C SER A 188 -17.54 3.71 -16.29
N LYS A 189 -16.64 3.93 -15.32
CA LYS A 189 -15.54 4.91 -15.46
C LYS A 189 -14.56 4.56 -16.58
N SER A 190 -14.29 3.27 -16.80
CA SER A 190 -13.48 2.80 -17.93
C SER A 190 -14.16 3.07 -19.28
N LYS A 191 -15.47 2.83 -19.39
CA LYS A 191 -16.25 3.18 -20.58
C LYS A 191 -16.26 4.68 -20.85
N ASP A 192 -16.40 5.50 -19.81
CA ASP A 192 -16.40 6.96 -19.93
C ASP A 192 -15.03 7.47 -20.40
N LYS A 193 -13.93 6.92 -19.87
CA LYS A 193 -12.56 7.25 -20.33
C LYS A 193 -12.35 6.88 -21.80
N ILE A 194 -12.80 5.70 -22.23
CA ILE A 194 -12.73 5.27 -23.64
C ILE A 194 -13.59 6.18 -24.52
N SER A 195 -14.82 6.51 -24.11
CA SER A 195 -15.72 7.38 -24.88
C SER A 195 -15.13 8.79 -25.06
N ASN A 196 -14.49 9.34 -24.04
CA ASN A 196 -13.85 10.65 -24.13
C ASN A 196 -12.62 10.65 -25.06
N LEU A 197 -11.83 9.55 -25.06
CA LEU A 197 -10.71 9.39 -25.99
C LEU A 197 -11.18 9.25 -27.44
N VAL A 198 -12.24 8.49 -27.68
CA VAL A 198 -12.84 8.33 -29.02
C VAL A 198 -13.34 9.68 -29.54
N LYS A 199 -14.09 10.44 -28.73
CA LYS A 199 -14.56 11.80 -29.10
C LYS A 199 -13.41 12.77 -29.40
N TYR A 200 -12.30 12.67 -28.66
CA TYR A 200 -11.11 13.48 -28.92
C TYR A 200 -10.44 13.09 -30.25
N SER A 201 -10.38 11.80 -30.57
CA SER A 201 -9.83 11.31 -31.84
C SER A 201 -10.68 11.71 -33.05
N GLU A 202 -12.02 11.62 -32.94
CA GLU A 202 -12.95 12.01 -34.01
C GLU A 202 -12.84 13.51 -34.32
N LYS A 203 -12.75 14.35 -33.28
CA LYS A 203 -12.57 15.80 -33.44
C LYS A 203 -11.24 16.16 -34.11
N ASN A 204 -10.17 15.41 -33.84
CA ASN A 204 -8.88 15.63 -34.50
C ASN A 204 -8.90 15.18 -35.96
N GLN A 205 -9.59 14.07 -36.26
CA GLN A 205 -9.73 13.57 -37.63
C GLN A 205 -10.56 14.52 -38.49
N GLU A 206 -11.67 15.06 -37.97
CA GLU A 206 -12.47 16.09 -38.64
C GLU A 206 -11.64 17.36 -38.93
N ASN A 207 -10.74 17.74 -38.02
CA ASN A 207 -9.87 18.90 -38.22
C ASN A 207 -8.80 18.66 -39.31
N VAL A 208 -8.29 17.43 -39.42
CA VAL A 208 -7.37 17.01 -40.49
C VAL A 208 -8.07 16.96 -41.84
N ASP A 209 -9.27 16.38 -41.90
CA ASP A 209 -10.07 16.29 -43.14
C ASP A 209 -10.46 17.68 -43.66
N ASN A 210 -10.86 18.58 -42.76
CA ASN A 210 -11.12 19.99 -43.11
C ASN A 210 -9.86 20.68 -43.65
N THR A 211 -8.69 20.46 -43.04
CA THR A 211 -7.42 21.06 -43.50
C THR A 211 -7.02 20.55 -44.89
N ILE A 212 -7.25 19.27 -45.19
CA ILE A 212 -6.97 18.68 -46.51
C ILE A 212 -7.90 19.24 -47.58
N PHE A 213 -9.19 19.46 -47.27
CA PHE A 213 -10.14 20.07 -48.20
C PHE A 213 -9.77 21.51 -48.59
N TYR A 214 -9.35 22.34 -47.62
CA TYR A 214 -8.94 23.73 -47.90
C TYR A 214 -7.73 23.81 -48.84
N HIS A 215 -6.77 22.87 -48.74
CA HIS A 215 -5.62 22.83 -49.64
C HIS A 215 -5.94 22.33 -51.05
N SER A 216 -7.08 21.67 -51.27
CA SER A 216 -7.50 21.16 -52.58
C SER A 216 -8.27 22.18 -53.44
N LEU A 217 -8.79 23.26 -52.84
CA LEU A 217 -9.62 24.26 -53.53
C LEU A 217 -8.85 25.48 -54.04
N TYR A 218 -7.55 25.58 -53.78
CA TYR A 218 -6.67 26.70 -54.18
C TYR A 218 -5.54 26.30 -55.13
N ARG A 219 -5.74 25.27 -55.96
CA ARG A 219 -4.84 24.87 -57.03
C ARG A 219 -5.58 24.86 -58.36
#